data_AF-A0A937T136-F1
#
_entry.id   AF-A0A937T136-F1
#
_cell.length_a   1.000
_cell.length_b   1.000
_cell.length_c   1.000
_cell.angle_alpha   90.00
_cell.angle_beta   90.00
_cell.angle_gamma   90.00
#
_symmetry.space_group_name_H-M   'P 1'
#
loop_
_entity.id
_entity.type
_entity.pdbx_description
1 polymer ?
#
loop_
_entity_poly.entity_id
_entity_poly.type
_entity_poly.pdbx_seq_one_letter_code
_entity_poly.pdbx_strand_id
1 'polypeptide(L)'
;MMEAPQQTTQEDRCQQARRLAADRFRREPDWVSFYRDVLGVDGIVDQIFSTVDQRNKFERTPEYAEIQQLVARLRERNRIQKDSDEPTRVITVRLPQSLHESLRHEAHNMKTSMNKLCISKLLQVIADDLVPSDFQRRETESPAKPRPEVPQFSQPQPTRPTVSMPTHTAPPQTINRPHPTQQPFGTQPTTPPSMPGGRPF
;
A
#
# COMPACT_ATOMS: atom_id res chain seq x y z
N MET A 1 37.24 29.74 -31.02
CA MET A 1 36.25 29.31 -30.02
C MET A 1 35.47 28.14 -30.61
N MET A 2 35.63 26.95 -30.05
CA MET A 2 34.66 25.85 -30.13
C MET A 2 35.10 24.81 -29.10
N GLU A 3 34.61 24.97 -27.87
CA GLU A 3 34.68 23.92 -26.84
C GLU A 3 33.64 22.86 -27.23
N ALA A 4 34.09 21.64 -27.50
CA ALA A 4 33.24 20.49 -27.75
C ALA A 4 32.49 20.10 -26.46
N PRO A 5 31.20 19.69 -26.52
CA PRO A 5 30.47 19.29 -25.34
C PRO A 5 31.08 18.02 -24.76
N GLN A 6 31.51 18.10 -23.50
CA GLN A 6 32.06 17.00 -22.72
C GLN A 6 31.06 15.84 -22.68
N GLN A 7 31.42 14.72 -23.31
CA GLN A 7 30.75 13.46 -23.09
C GLN A 7 31.02 13.06 -21.64
N THR A 8 30.05 13.32 -20.75
CA THR A 8 30.11 12.85 -19.36
C THR A 8 30.24 11.34 -19.37
N THR A 9 31.27 10.83 -18.70
CA THR A 9 31.53 9.40 -18.61
C THR A 9 30.36 8.74 -17.88
N GLN A 10 30.08 7.46 -18.12
CA GLN A 10 29.04 6.72 -17.40
C GLN A 10 29.18 6.88 -15.88
N GLU A 11 30.41 6.84 -15.37
CA GLU A 11 30.73 7.05 -13.95
C GLU A 11 30.33 8.45 -13.45
N ASP A 12 30.57 9.50 -14.26
CA ASP A 12 30.18 10.88 -13.92
C ASP A 12 28.66 11.00 -13.78
N ARG A 13 27.90 10.33 -14.68
CA ARG A 13 26.44 10.30 -14.64
C ARG A 13 25.92 9.54 -13.41
N CYS A 14 26.55 8.41 -13.06
CA CYS A 14 26.22 7.66 -11.83
C CYS A 14 26.44 8.51 -10.57
N GLN A 15 27.60 9.18 -10.49
CA GLN A 15 27.93 10.06 -9.37
C GLN A 15 27.00 11.28 -9.32
N GLN A 16 26.64 11.84 -10.47
CA GLN A 16 25.68 12.93 -10.57
C GLN A 16 24.30 12.54 -10.04
N ALA A 17 23.79 11.37 -10.43
CA ALA A 17 22.52 10.84 -9.93
C ALA A 17 22.54 10.68 -8.40
N ARG A 18 23.61 10.08 -7.87
CA ARG A 18 23.81 9.93 -6.41
C ARG A 18 23.87 11.28 -5.69
N ARG A 19 24.60 12.25 -6.23
CA ARG A 19 24.73 13.60 -5.65
C ARG A 19 23.39 14.31 -5.59
N LEU A 20 22.61 14.27 -6.67
CA LEU A 20 21.29 14.88 -6.73
C LEU A 20 20.31 14.21 -5.77
N ALA A 21 20.35 12.87 -5.68
CA ALA A 21 19.58 12.13 -4.69
C ALA A 21 19.98 12.51 -3.25
N ALA A 22 21.28 12.64 -2.95
CA ALA A 22 21.75 13.07 -1.64
C ALA A 22 21.32 14.51 -1.28
N ASP A 23 21.33 15.43 -2.25
CA ASP A 23 20.82 16.80 -2.04
C ASP A 23 19.34 16.79 -1.69
N ARG A 24 18.54 16.00 -2.42
CA ARG A 24 17.11 15.82 -2.12
C ARG A 24 16.90 15.24 -0.73
N PHE A 25 17.65 14.21 -0.35
CA PHE A 25 17.55 13.59 0.98
C PHE A 25 17.84 14.58 2.12
N ARG A 26 18.79 15.51 1.94
CA ARG A 26 19.12 16.54 2.96
C ARG A 26 17.99 17.52 3.25
N ARG A 27 17.07 17.72 2.30
CA ARG A 27 15.86 18.55 2.50
C ARG A 27 14.78 17.82 3.29
N GLU A 28 15.10 16.63 3.79
CA GLU A 28 14.24 15.79 4.60
C GLU A 28 12.86 15.49 4.01
N PRO A 29 12.74 15.16 2.71
CA PRO A 29 11.45 14.84 2.11
C PRO A 29 10.81 13.62 2.76
N ASP A 30 9.50 13.49 2.56
CA ASP A 30 8.79 12.23 2.70
C ASP A 30 9.38 11.16 1.77
N TRP A 31 9.28 9.89 2.16
CA TRP A 31 9.87 8.78 1.38
C TRP A 31 9.21 8.62 0.02
N VAL A 32 7.89 8.88 -0.09
CA VAL A 32 7.16 8.76 -1.34
C VAL A 32 7.54 9.90 -2.28
N SER A 33 7.60 11.12 -1.77
CA SER A 33 8.06 12.29 -2.51
C SER A 33 9.50 12.14 -2.99
N PHE A 34 10.38 11.60 -2.15
CA PHE A 34 11.75 11.27 -2.55
C PHE A 34 11.78 10.20 -3.64
N TYR A 35 11.01 9.12 -3.48
CA TYR A 35 10.94 8.05 -4.46
C TYR A 35 10.47 8.58 -5.82
N ARG A 36 9.38 9.35 -5.86
CA ARG A 36 8.84 9.96 -7.07
C ARG A 36 9.85 10.88 -7.76
N ASP A 37 10.49 11.78 -7.01
CA ASP A 37 11.41 12.77 -7.57
C ASP A 37 12.73 12.15 -8.06
N VAL A 38 13.17 11.03 -7.48
CA VAL A 38 14.47 10.41 -7.78
C VAL A 38 14.34 9.19 -8.68
N LEU A 39 13.54 8.21 -8.27
CA LEU A 39 13.40 6.88 -8.88
C LEU A 39 12.09 6.70 -9.68
N GLY A 40 11.15 7.63 -9.53
CA GLY A 40 9.87 7.60 -10.23
C GLY A 40 10.00 7.90 -11.72
N VAL A 41 8.86 7.78 -12.41
CA VAL A 41 8.72 8.22 -13.81
C VAL A 41 9.02 9.72 -13.90
N ASP A 42 9.82 10.12 -14.89
CA ASP A 42 10.35 11.49 -15.03
C ASP A 42 11.24 11.97 -13.87
N GLY A 43 11.66 11.07 -12.97
CA GLY A 43 12.56 11.36 -11.87
C GLY A 43 14.00 11.63 -12.33
N ILE A 44 14.86 12.03 -11.39
CA ILE A 44 16.28 12.33 -11.65
C ILE A 44 16.99 11.19 -12.40
N VAL A 45 16.75 9.94 -12.00
CA VAL A 45 17.39 8.77 -12.64
C VAL A 45 16.89 8.58 -14.07
N ASP A 46 15.59 8.76 -14.33
CA ASP A 46 14.99 8.62 -15.66
C ASP A 46 15.47 9.72 -16.63
N GLN A 47 15.64 10.95 -16.13
CA GLN A 47 16.21 12.08 -16.88
C GLN A 47 17.69 11.87 -17.22
N ILE A 48 18.48 11.34 -16.29
CA ILE A 48 19.91 11.09 -16.50
C ILE A 48 20.14 9.84 -17.36
N PHE A 49 19.30 8.81 -17.25
CA PHE A 49 19.46 7.54 -17.97
C PHE A 49 18.21 7.26 -18.79
N SER A 50 18.11 7.90 -19.96
CA SER A 50 16.88 7.87 -20.76
C SER A 50 16.61 6.48 -21.38
N THR A 51 17.64 5.69 -21.65
CA THR A 51 17.47 4.34 -22.23
C THR A 51 17.43 3.25 -21.15
N VAL A 52 16.72 2.16 -21.47
CA VAL A 52 16.63 0.98 -20.58
C VAL A 52 18.01 0.39 -20.31
N ASP A 53 18.84 0.19 -21.35
CA ASP A 53 20.23 -0.29 -21.18
C ASP A 53 21.09 0.57 -20.25
N GLN A 54 20.91 1.89 -20.27
CA GLN A 54 21.64 2.80 -19.40
C GLN A 54 21.19 2.67 -17.94
N ARG A 55 19.87 2.51 -17.72
CA ARG A 55 19.31 2.25 -16.39
C ARG A 55 19.77 0.92 -15.83
N ASN A 56 19.72 -0.16 -16.62
CA ASN A 56 20.11 -1.49 -16.15
C ASN A 56 21.60 -1.54 -15.78
N LYS A 57 22.43 -0.76 -16.49
CA LYS A 57 23.84 -0.55 -16.10
C LYS A 57 23.96 0.23 -14.80
N PHE A 58 23.19 1.30 -14.62
CA PHE A 58 23.19 2.11 -13.40
C PHE A 58 22.71 1.33 -12.17
N GLU A 59 21.67 0.52 -12.31
CA GLU A 59 21.10 -0.29 -11.22
C GLU A 59 22.08 -1.31 -10.63
N ARG A 60 23.11 -1.68 -11.40
CA ARG A 60 24.21 -2.57 -10.97
C ARG A 60 25.36 -1.83 -10.30
N THR A 61 25.32 -0.51 -10.22
CA THR A 61 26.42 0.28 -9.65
C THR A 61 26.23 0.53 -8.15
N PRO A 62 27.32 0.74 -7.39
CA PRO A 62 27.22 1.04 -5.95
C PRO A 62 26.43 2.32 -5.65
N GLU A 63 26.41 3.29 -6.57
CA GLU A 63 25.65 4.54 -6.43
C GLU A 63 24.15 4.27 -6.31
N TYR A 64 23.63 3.32 -7.09
CA TYR A 64 22.23 2.91 -7.01
C TYR A 64 21.90 2.25 -5.66
N ALA A 65 22.80 1.40 -5.17
CA ALA A 65 22.66 0.78 -3.86
C ALA A 65 22.62 1.82 -2.73
N GLU A 66 23.43 2.89 -2.81
CA GLU A 66 23.36 4.00 -1.87
C GLU A 66 22.01 4.73 -1.92
N ILE A 67 21.46 5.00 -3.11
CA ILE A 67 20.14 5.63 -3.26
C ILE A 67 19.06 4.76 -2.61
N GLN A 68 19.09 3.44 -2.84
CA GLN A 68 18.18 2.49 -2.20
C GLN A 68 18.29 2.49 -0.67
N GLN A 69 19.50 2.65 -0.11
CA GLN A 69 19.69 2.82 1.33
C GLN A 69 19.07 4.14 1.84
N LEU A 70 19.15 5.24 1.09
CA LEU A 70 18.49 6.49 1.45
C LEU A 70 16.96 6.33 1.50
N VAL A 71 16.37 5.63 0.52
CA VAL A 71 14.93 5.31 0.52
C VAL A 71 14.56 4.48 1.75
N ALA A 72 15.35 3.45 2.07
CA ALA A 72 15.10 2.60 3.24
C ALA A 72 15.13 3.42 4.55
N ARG A 73 16.07 4.36 4.70
CA ARG A 73 16.13 5.27 5.86
C ARG A 73 14.92 6.19 5.95
N LEU A 74 14.47 6.77 4.83
CA LEU A 74 13.26 7.61 4.82
C LEU A 74 12.01 6.82 5.20
N ARG A 75 11.91 5.55 4.76
CA ARG A 75 10.78 4.68 5.11
C ARG A 75 10.72 4.36 6.61
N GLU A 76 11.86 4.11 7.25
CA GLU A 76 11.88 3.89 8.71
C GLU A 76 11.49 5.17 9.45
N ARG A 77 11.92 6.33 8.97
CA ARG A 77 11.56 7.64 9.56
C ARG A 77 10.07 7.98 9.38
N ASN A 78 9.53 7.79 8.18
CA ASN A 78 8.14 8.11 7.88
C ASN A 78 7.16 7.20 8.63
N ARG A 79 7.57 6.00 9.06
CA ARG A 79 6.78 5.17 10.00
C ARG A 79 6.36 5.93 11.27
N ILE A 80 7.13 6.94 11.67
CA ILE A 80 6.88 7.78 12.85
C ILE A 80 5.98 8.99 12.50
N GLN A 81 5.98 9.45 11.24
CA GLN A 81 5.25 10.62 10.75
C GLN A 81 4.07 10.17 9.86
N LYS A 82 2.86 10.19 10.41
CA LYS A 82 1.70 9.44 9.87
C LYS A 82 1.04 10.05 8.62
N ASP A 83 1.52 11.17 8.09
CA ASP A 83 0.80 11.94 7.07
C ASP A 83 1.65 12.13 5.80
N SER A 84 1.64 11.13 4.91
CA SER A 84 1.98 11.34 3.50
C SER A 84 0.68 11.62 2.74
N ASP A 85 0.55 12.78 2.11
CA ASP A 85 -0.62 13.22 1.33
C ASP A 85 -0.81 12.44 0.00
N GLU A 86 -0.05 11.36 -0.21
CA GLU A 86 -0.11 10.59 -1.45
C GLU A 86 -1.26 9.56 -1.42
N PRO A 87 -2.18 9.59 -2.41
CA PRO A 87 -3.26 8.62 -2.47
C PRO A 87 -2.72 7.20 -2.63
N THR A 88 -2.97 6.36 -1.62
CA THR A 88 -2.57 4.95 -1.65
C THR A 88 -3.41 4.18 -2.66
N ARG A 89 -2.75 3.49 -3.60
CA ARG A 89 -3.39 2.57 -4.56
C ARG A 89 -3.13 1.12 -4.17
N VAL A 90 -4.08 0.24 -4.48
CA VAL A 90 -4.00 -1.20 -4.16
C VAL A 90 -3.72 -1.99 -5.44
N ILE A 91 -2.73 -2.89 -5.35
CA ILE A 91 -2.49 -3.94 -6.35
C ILE A 91 -2.93 -5.29 -5.76
N THR A 92 -3.53 -6.16 -6.58
CA THR A 92 -3.87 -7.54 -6.17
C THR A 92 -3.01 -8.52 -6.97
N VAL A 93 -2.19 -9.31 -6.27
CA VAL A 93 -1.28 -10.30 -6.87
C VAL A 93 -1.79 -11.70 -6.58
N ARG A 94 -1.84 -12.57 -7.60
CA ARG A 94 -2.12 -14.00 -7.44
C ARG A 94 -0.80 -14.74 -7.19
N LEU A 95 -0.65 -15.35 -6.02
CA LEU A 95 0.55 -16.09 -5.63
C LEU A 95 0.22 -17.56 -5.38
N PRO A 96 1.08 -18.51 -5.77
CA PRO A 96 0.99 -19.90 -5.30
C PRO A 96 1.00 -19.97 -3.77
N GLN A 97 0.29 -20.94 -3.20
CA GLN A 97 0.17 -21.10 -1.75
C GLN A 97 1.54 -21.21 -1.06
N SER A 98 2.46 -21.98 -1.64
CA SER A 98 3.82 -22.16 -1.12
C SER A 98 4.60 -20.85 -1.03
N LEU A 99 4.49 -19.99 -2.06
CA LEU A 99 5.16 -18.70 -2.08
C LEU A 99 4.55 -17.75 -1.04
N HIS A 100 3.22 -17.73 -0.91
CA HIS A 100 2.54 -16.94 0.11
C HIS A 100 2.94 -17.37 1.53
N GLU A 101 2.99 -18.69 1.80
CA GLU A 101 3.47 -19.24 3.07
C GLU A 101 4.93 -18.85 3.36
N SER A 102 5.81 -18.91 2.35
CA SER A 102 7.21 -18.49 2.49
C SER A 102 7.33 -17.01 2.87
N LEU A 103 6.57 -16.13 2.22
CA LEU A 103 6.54 -14.70 2.52
C LEU A 103 6.02 -14.43 3.94
N ARG A 104 5.02 -15.19 4.39
CA ARG A 104 4.48 -15.09 5.75
C ARG A 104 5.54 -15.46 6.80
N HIS A 105 6.27 -16.56 6.59
CA HIS A 105 7.33 -17.00 7.48
C HIS A 105 8.50 -16.01 7.53
N GLU A 106 8.92 -15.50 6.37
CA GLU A 106 9.98 -14.49 6.29
C GLU A 106 9.60 -13.21 7.03
N ALA A 107 8.36 -12.72 6.84
CA ALA A 107 7.87 -11.53 7.54
C ALA A 107 7.84 -11.73 9.06
N HIS A 108 7.42 -12.92 9.51
CA HIS A 108 7.44 -13.30 10.92
C HIS A 108 8.87 -13.29 11.49
N ASN A 109 9.82 -13.91 10.80
CA ASN A 109 11.24 -13.95 11.21
C ASN A 109 11.85 -12.55 11.29
N MET A 110 11.50 -11.68 10.35
CA MET A 110 11.94 -10.28 10.31
C MET A 110 11.12 -9.35 11.21
N LYS A 111 10.15 -9.87 11.98
CA LYS A 111 9.25 -9.09 12.86
C LYS A 111 8.57 -7.92 12.15
N THR A 112 8.16 -8.12 10.90
CA THR A 112 7.48 -7.13 10.07
C THR A 112 6.15 -7.68 9.54
N SER A 113 5.25 -6.81 9.05
CA SER A 113 4.04 -7.30 8.41
C SER A 113 4.35 -7.79 7.00
N MET A 114 3.55 -8.75 6.50
CA MET A 114 3.69 -9.27 5.14
C MET A 114 3.64 -8.13 4.11
N ASN A 115 2.71 -7.18 4.26
CA ASN A 115 2.63 -6.02 3.38
C ASN A 115 3.91 -5.16 3.38
N LYS A 116 4.51 -4.92 4.56
CA LYS A 116 5.77 -4.16 4.65
C LYS A 116 6.92 -4.90 3.98
N LEU A 117 7.01 -6.21 4.15
CA LEU A 117 7.99 -7.05 3.47
C LEU A 117 7.78 -7.00 1.94
N CYS A 118 6.55 -7.18 1.48
CA CYS A 118 6.21 -7.13 0.05
C CYS A 118 6.56 -5.78 -0.56
N ILE A 119 6.18 -4.66 0.06
CA ILE A 119 6.55 -3.33 -0.43
C ILE A 119 8.07 -3.17 -0.49
N SER A 120 8.81 -3.63 0.54
CA SER A 120 10.27 -3.58 0.53
C SER A 120 10.88 -4.40 -0.62
N LYS A 121 10.32 -5.56 -0.93
CA LYS A 121 10.77 -6.39 -2.07
C LYS A 121 10.40 -5.75 -3.41
N LEU A 122 9.23 -5.10 -3.53
CA LEU A 122 8.81 -4.40 -4.75
C LEU A 122 9.65 -3.16 -5.07
N LEU A 123 10.27 -2.54 -4.07
CA LEU A 123 11.18 -1.40 -4.25
C LEU A 123 12.57 -1.83 -4.72
N GLN A 124 12.93 -3.11 -4.55
CA GLN A 124 14.17 -3.66 -5.05
C GLN A 124 14.03 -3.93 -6.56
N VAL A 125 15.06 -3.54 -7.31
CA VAL A 125 15.14 -3.84 -8.74
C VAL A 125 15.31 -5.35 -8.91
N ILE A 126 14.51 -5.91 -9.81
CA ILE A 126 14.66 -7.27 -10.28
C ILE A 126 15.48 -7.19 -11.57
N ALA A 127 16.52 -8.02 -11.70
CA ALA A 127 17.29 -8.09 -12.94
C ALA A 127 16.37 -8.51 -14.11
N ASP A 128 16.49 -7.87 -15.28
CA ASP A 128 15.54 -8.05 -16.39
C ASP A 128 15.41 -9.50 -16.87
N ASP A 129 16.48 -10.29 -16.74
CA ASP A 129 16.53 -11.71 -17.09
C ASP A 129 15.63 -12.59 -16.19
N LEU A 130 15.23 -12.06 -15.04
CA LEU A 130 14.36 -12.73 -14.07
C LEU A 130 12.88 -12.32 -14.19
N VAL A 131 12.54 -11.41 -15.09
CA VAL A 131 11.15 -11.02 -15.38
C VAL A 131 10.64 -11.82 -16.57
N PRO A 132 9.66 -12.73 -16.38
CA PRO A 132 9.05 -13.44 -17.50
C PRO A 132 8.45 -12.46 -18.51
N SER A 133 8.89 -12.55 -19.76
CA SER A 133 8.37 -11.72 -20.87
C SER A 133 7.03 -12.28 -21.36
N ASP A 134 5.96 -12.12 -20.58
CA ASP A 134 4.61 -12.59 -20.93
C ASP A 134 3.91 -11.73 -22.01
N PHE A 135 4.58 -10.73 -22.59
CA PHE A 135 3.98 -9.83 -23.59
C PHE A 135 3.70 -10.45 -24.97
N GLN A 136 4.11 -11.70 -25.25
CA GLN A 136 3.93 -12.34 -26.56
C GLN A 136 2.61 -13.11 -26.77
N ARG A 137 1.60 -12.97 -25.90
CA ARG A 137 0.31 -13.65 -26.11
C ARG A 137 -0.87 -12.69 -26.14
N ARG A 138 -1.02 -11.93 -27.25
CA ARG A 138 -2.31 -11.38 -27.71
C ARG A 138 -2.31 -10.71 -29.11
N GLU A 139 -1.64 -11.26 -30.12
CA GLU A 139 -1.82 -10.76 -31.52
C GLU A 139 -2.14 -11.83 -32.58
N THR A 140 -2.39 -13.08 -32.17
CA THR A 140 -2.82 -14.15 -33.10
C THR A 140 -4.07 -14.87 -32.61
N GLU A 141 -5.15 -14.12 -32.32
CA GLU A 141 -6.51 -14.69 -32.37
C GLU A 141 -7.37 -13.91 -33.37
N SER A 142 -7.31 -14.37 -34.62
CA SER A 142 -8.38 -14.19 -35.61
C SER A 142 -9.54 -15.18 -35.33
N PRO A 143 -10.74 -14.98 -35.91
CA PRO A 143 -11.93 -14.60 -35.15
C PRO A 143 -12.90 -15.75 -34.80
N ALA A 144 -13.71 -15.48 -33.77
CA ALA A 144 -15.07 -15.97 -33.51
C ALA A 144 -15.34 -17.48 -33.58
N LYS A 145 -15.42 -18.12 -32.40
CA LYS A 145 -16.31 -19.27 -32.16
C LYS A 145 -17.53 -18.80 -31.35
N PRO A 146 -18.76 -19.17 -31.74
CA PRO A 146 -19.96 -18.76 -31.03
C PRO A 146 -19.99 -19.37 -29.63
N ARG A 147 -20.34 -18.52 -28.67
CA ARG A 147 -20.60 -18.81 -27.26
C ARG A 147 -21.58 -19.99 -27.12
N PRO A 148 -21.27 -21.05 -26.34
CA PRO A 148 -22.30 -21.96 -25.87
C PRO A 148 -23.17 -21.22 -24.85
N GLU A 149 -24.49 -21.26 -25.07
CA GLU A 149 -25.51 -20.76 -24.15
C GLU A 149 -25.29 -21.29 -22.74
N VAL A 150 -25.35 -20.38 -21.77
CA VAL A 150 -25.37 -20.72 -20.34
C VAL A 150 -26.77 -21.26 -20.02
N PRO A 151 -26.94 -22.44 -19.41
CA PRO A 151 -28.23 -22.85 -18.88
C PRO A 151 -28.68 -21.86 -17.81
N GLN A 152 -29.84 -21.25 -18.00
CA GLN A 152 -30.50 -20.41 -17.01
C GLN A 152 -30.79 -21.24 -15.74
N PHE A 153 -30.01 -21.02 -14.68
CA PHE A 153 -30.46 -21.38 -13.34
C PHE A 153 -31.51 -20.35 -12.90
N SER A 154 -32.77 -20.81 -12.81
CA SER A 154 -33.89 -20.03 -12.28
C SER A 154 -33.66 -19.73 -10.79
N GLN A 155 -33.43 -18.46 -10.44
CA GLN A 155 -33.58 -18.00 -9.06
C GLN A 155 -35.05 -17.66 -8.81
N PRO A 156 -35.69 -18.15 -7.72
CA PRO A 156 -37.00 -17.68 -7.32
C PRO A 156 -36.90 -16.25 -6.73
N GLN A 157 -37.68 -15.32 -7.30
CA GLN A 157 -37.88 -13.97 -6.75
C GLN A 157 -38.59 -14.02 -5.39
N PRO A 158 -38.21 -13.16 -4.42
CA PRO A 158 -39.05 -12.92 -3.25
C PRO A 158 -40.25 -12.04 -3.65
N THR A 159 -41.44 -12.61 -3.61
CA THR A 159 -42.72 -11.91 -3.79
C THR A 159 -42.95 -10.91 -2.66
N ARG A 160 -43.02 -9.62 -3.01
CA ARG A 160 -43.56 -8.56 -2.15
C ARG A 160 -45.09 -8.74 -2.04
N PRO A 161 -45.69 -8.83 -0.83
CA PRO A 161 -47.13 -8.71 -0.71
C PRO A 161 -47.54 -7.24 -0.82
N THR A 162 -48.27 -6.93 -1.89
CA THR A 162 -49.08 -5.72 -2.05
C THR A 162 -50.25 -5.80 -1.06
N VAL A 163 -50.28 -4.93 -0.05
CA VAL A 163 -51.47 -4.70 0.78
C VAL A 163 -52.04 -3.33 0.42
N SER A 164 -53.21 -3.38 -0.19
CA SER A 164 -54.05 -2.24 -0.57
C SER A 164 -54.65 -1.58 0.68
N MET A 165 -54.67 -0.24 0.71
CA MET A 165 -55.38 0.55 1.71
C MET A 165 -56.90 0.44 1.55
N PRO A 166 -57.64 0.61 2.65
CA PRO A 166 -58.74 1.55 2.62
C PRO A 166 -58.66 2.63 3.72
N THR A 167 -59.14 3.80 3.32
CA THR A 167 -59.43 5.04 4.04
C THR A 167 -60.37 4.84 5.23
N HIS A 168 -60.10 5.49 6.38
CA HIS A 168 -61.11 6.17 7.23
C HIS A 168 -60.45 6.99 8.38
N THR A 169 -60.66 8.31 8.31
CA THR A 169 -61.05 9.29 9.36
C THR A 169 -60.62 9.07 10.83
N ALA A 170 -59.87 10.04 11.41
CA ALA A 170 -59.63 10.25 12.85
C ALA A 170 -60.86 10.91 13.57
N PRO A 171 -60.96 11.13 14.92
CA PRO A 171 -59.94 11.18 15.99
C PRO A 171 -60.40 10.55 17.36
N PRO A 172 -60.02 11.10 18.54
CA PRO A 172 -59.00 10.64 19.50
C PRO A 172 -59.57 9.87 20.73
N GLN A 173 -58.72 9.33 21.64
CA GLN A 173 -58.87 9.30 23.13
C GLN A 173 -57.89 8.31 23.81
N THR A 174 -57.05 8.87 24.68
CA THR A 174 -56.68 8.48 26.06
C THR A 174 -56.89 7.04 26.59
N ILE A 175 -55.85 6.57 27.31
CA ILE A 175 -55.84 5.79 28.58
C ILE A 175 -55.19 4.39 28.60
N ASN A 176 -54.35 4.23 29.63
CA ASN A 176 -53.83 3.03 30.30
C ASN A 176 -52.64 2.22 29.72
N ARG A 177 -51.47 2.57 30.28
CA ARG A 177 -50.40 1.68 30.78
C ARG A 177 -51.00 0.61 31.73
N PRO A 178 -50.38 -0.57 31.91
CA PRO A 178 -49.27 -0.67 32.86
C PRO A 178 -48.08 -1.55 32.40
N HIS A 179 -46.98 -1.34 33.13
CA HIS A 179 -45.67 -2.02 33.10
C HIS A 179 -45.74 -3.56 33.24
N PRO A 180 -44.62 -4.23 32.90
CA PRO A 180 -43.87 -4.86 33.98
C PRO A 180 -42.39 -4.45 34.04
N THR A 181 -41.97 -4.32 35.29
CA THR A 181 -40.65 -3.99 35.84
C THR A 181 -39.73 -5.21 35.83
N GLN A 182 -38.45 -5.05 35.50
CA GLN A 182 -37.33 -5.60 36.29
C GLN A 182 -35.96 -4.98 35.94
N GLN A 183 -35.54 -4.13 36.89
CA GLN A 183 -34.24 -3.60 37.34
C GLN A 183 -32.91 -3.87 36.60
N PRO A 184 -32.04 -2.84 36.50
CA PRO A 184 -30.59 -2.96 36.38
C PRO A 184 -29.91 -2.87 37.76
N PHE A 185 -29.11 -3.88 38.13
CA PHE A 185 -28.05 -3.76 39.15
C PHE A 185 -26.82 -3.14 38.46
N GLY A 186 -26.00 -2.25 39.00
CA GLY A 186 -25.82 -1.71 40.35
C GLY A 186 -24.37 -1.20 40.37
N THR A 187 -24.19 0.11 40.48
CA THR A 187 -22.88 0.78 40.59
C THR A 187 -22.27 0.58 41.98
N GLN A 188 -21.00 0.21 42.09
CA GLN A 188 -20.14 0.60 43.21
C GLN A 188 -18.67 0.82 42.78
N PRO A 189 -18.06 1.95 43.17
CA PRO A 189 -16.61 2.20 43.07
C PRO A 189 -15.91 1.77 44.36
N THR A 190 -14.81 1.00 44.26
CA THR A 190 -13.95 0.67 45.40
C THR A 190 -12.72 1.59 45.43
N THR A 191 -12.66 2.41 46.48
CA THR A 191 -11.54 3.26 46.90
C THR A 191 -10.33 2.45 47.42
N PRO A 192 -9.11 3.04 47.42
CA PRO A 192 -7.88 2.39 47.87
C PRO A 192 -7.71 2.45 49.40
N PRO A 193 -6.97 1.50 50.02
CA PRO A 193 -6.54 1.63 51.41
C PRO A 193 -5.27 2.49 51.53
N SER A 194 -5.29 3.38 52.53
CA SER A 194 -4.25 4.34 52.87
C SER A 194 -3.75 4.10 54.30
N MET A 195 -2.41 4.10 54.47
CA MET A 195 -1.60 4.39 55.69
C MET A 195 -1.52 3.32 56.81
N PRO A 196 -0.51 3.32 57.73
CA PRO A 196 0.45 4.41 58.05
C PRO A 196 1.95 4.02 58.29
N GLY A 197 2.83 5.03 58.19
CA GLY A 197 3.81 5.38 59.22
C GLY A 197 5.13 4.60 59.34
N GLY A 198 6.26 5.27 59.07
CA GLY A 198 7.58 4.85 59.59
C GLY A 198 8.79 5.43 58.84
N ARG A 199 9.15 6.68 59.12
CA ARG A 199 10.53 7.23 58.94
C ARG A 199 11.27 7.10 60.30
N PRO A 200 12.53 7.56 60.42
CA PRO A 200 13.76 7.22 59.70
C PRO A 200 14.87 6.81 60.69
N PHE A 201 15.99 6.25 60.19
CA PHE A 201 17.36 6.50 60.67
C PHE A 201 18.33 6.20 59.53
#